data_AF-A0AAP0R1B8-F1
#
_entry.id   AF-A0AAP0R1B8-F1
#
_cell.length_a   1.000
_cell.length_b   1.000
_cell.length_c   1.000
_cell.angle_alpha   90.00
_cell.angle_beta   90.00
_cell.angle_gamma   90.00
#
_symmetry.space_group_name_H-M   'P 1'
#
loop_
_entity.id
_entity.type
_entity.pdbx_description
1 polymer ?
#
loop_
_entity_poly.entity_id
_entity_poly.type
_entity_poly.pdbx_seq_one_letter_code
_entity_poly.pdbx_strand_id
1 'polypeptide(L)'
;MENLVRPSFQEMHNASNKTLREVFTETHNELVKEGEKWMDTALSYAVVVSLIITVLFAAAFTVPGGNNIEGIPNFLHNVPFTVFITSDALALFSSTTSLLMFLGILTSRYSKKIFWFP
;
A
#
# COMPACT_ATOMS: atom_id res chain seq x y z
N MET A 1 -12.70 14.96 -4.21
CA MET A 1 -13.82 14.64 -5.12
C MET A 1 -15.03 15.53 -4.86
N GLU A 2 -15.22 16.04 -3.63
CA GLU A 2 -16.32 16.98 -3.30
C GLU A 2 -16.18 18.35 -4.00
N ASN A 3 -14.95 18.75 -4.36
CA ASN A 3 -14.65 20.03 -5.03
C ASN A 3 -14.89 20.02 -6.56
N LEU A 4 -15.51 18.96 -7.09
CA LEU A 4 -15.92 18.89 -8.50
C LEU A 4 -17.39 19.28 -8.70
N VAL A 5 -18.15 19.40 -7.61
CA VAL A 5 -19.59 19.68 -7.63
C VAL A 5 -19.82 21.14 -7.29
N ARG A 6 -20.55 21.85 -8.15
CA ARG A 6 -20.95 23.25 -7.91
C ARG A 6 -21.72 23.34 -6.58
N PRO A 7 -21.48 24.36 -5.74
CA PRO A 7 -22.16 24.52 -4.45
C PRO A 7 -23.69 24.45 -4.55
N SER A 8 -24.25 24.97 -5.64
CA SER A 8 -25.70 24.93 -5.92
C SER A 8 -26.29 23.52 -6.01
N PHE A 9 -25.50 22.50 -6.37
CA PHE A 9 -25.98 21.11 -6.44
C PHE A 9 -25.85 20.35 -5.12
N GLN A 10 -25.16 20.91 -4.12
CA GLN A 10 -25.03 20.28 -2.81
C GLN A 10 -26.31 20.43 -1.97
N GLU A 11 -27.06 21.51 -2.19
CA GLU A 11 -28.33 21.82 -1.51
C GLU A 11 -29.58 21.39 -2.30
N MET A 12 -29.40 20.83 -3.50
CA MET A 12 -30.53 20.29 -4.26
C MET A 12 -31.01 18.98 -3.68
N HIS A 13 -32.32 18.91 -3.41
CA HIS A 13 -33.01 17.69 -3.03
C HIS A 13 -33.57 17.00 -4.28
N ASN A 14 -33.45 15.67 -4.33
CA ASN A 14 -34.08 14.88 -5.40
C ASN A 14 -35.60 14.75 -5.17
N ALA A 15 -36.31 14.06 -6.08
CA ALA A 15 -37.75 13.81 -5.96
C ALA A 15 -38.17 13.05 -4.69
N SER A 16 -37.21 12.41 -4.00
CA SER A 16 -37.40 11.72 -2.72
C SER A 16 -36.98 12.57 -1.52
N ASN A 17 -36.78 13.89 -1.72
CA ASN A 17 -36.32 14.85 -0.72
C ASN A 17 -34.91 14.58 -0.13
N LYS A 18 -34.10 13.74 -0.78
CA LYS A 18 -32.73 13.41 -0.35
C LYS A 18 -31.73 14.38 -0.96
N THR A 19 -30.77 14.83 -0.16
CA THR A 19 -29.61 15.62 -0.63
C THR A 19 -28.69 14.77 -1.51
N LEU A 20 -27.89 15.42 -2.35
CA LEU A 20 -26.87 14.76 -3.17
C LEU A 20 -25.95 13.86 -2.33
N ARG A 21 -25.60 14.32 -1.12
CA ARG A 21 -24.72 13.59 -0.19
C ARG A 21 -25.36 12.32 0.35
N GLU A 22 -26.65 12.37 0.68
CA GLU A 22 -27.41 11.18 1.12
C GLU A 22 -27.51 10.16 0.00
N VAL A 23 -27.85 10.59 -1.22
CA VAL A 23 -27.92 9.70 -2.39
C VAL A 23 -26.56 9.07 -2.68
N PHE A 24 -25.47 9.85 -2.62
CA PHE A 24 -24.12 9.33 -2.80
C PHE A 24 -23.76 8.30 -1.73
N THR A 25 -24.03 8.60 -0.46
CA THR A 25 -23.73 7.71 0.67
C THR A 25 -24.53 6.41 0.59
N GLU A 26 -25.81 6.48 0.23
CA GLU A 26 -26.68 5.31 0.07
C GLU A 26 -26.24 4.43 -1.11
N THR A 27 -25.94 5.05 -2.25
CA THR A 27 -25.46 4.34 -3.45
C THR A 27 -24.11 3.67 -3.23
N HIS A 28 -23.24 4.26 -2.41
CA HIS A 28 -21.88 3.76 -2.17
C HIS A 28 -21.73 3.04 -0.81
N ASN A 29 -22.83 2.76 -0.10
CA ASN A 29 -22.80 2.13 1.22
C ASN A 29 -22.13 0.75 1.18
N GLU A 30 -22.42 -0.04 0.15
CA GLU A 30 -21.80 -1.37 -0.05
C GLU A 30 -20.28 -1.26 -0.25
N LEU A 31 -19.82 -0.29 -1.04
CA LEU A 31 -18.39 -0.02 -1.26
C LEU A 31 -17.69 0.43 0.02
N VAL A 32 -18.38 1.16 0.90
CA VAL A 32 -17.84 1.54 2.22
C VAL A 32 -17.67 0.30 3.11
N LYS A 33 -18.67 -0.58 3.17
CA LYS A 33 -18.60 -1.83 3.95
C LYS A 33 -17.52 -2.77 3.43
N GLU A 34 -17.42 -2.93 2.12
CA GLU A 34 -16.32 -3.69 1.51
C GLU A 34 -14.98 -3.04 1.83
N GLY A 35 -14.86 -1.72 1.69
CA GLY A 35 -13.65 -0.97 2.03
C GLY A 35 -13.21 -1.17 3.48
N GLU A 36 -14.15 -1.22 4.44
CA GLU A 36 -13.87 -1.53 5.85
C GLU A 36 -13.34 -2.95 6.03
N LYS A 37 -13.95 -3.94 5.37
CA LYS A 37 -13.48 -5.35 5.41
C LYS A 37 -12.10 -5.52 4.78
N TRP A 38 -11.87 -4.88 3.64
CA TRP A 38 -10.58 -4.88 2.95
C TRP A 38 -9.48 -4.26 3.80
N MET A 39 -9.81 -3.23 4.56
CA MET A 39 -8.89 -2.49 5.38
C MET A 39 -8.49 -3.27 6.65
N ASP A 40 -9.41 -4.00 7.27
CA ASP A 40 -9.08 -4.93 8.35
C ASP A 40 -8.10 -6.02 7.87
N THR A 41 -8.32 -6.50 6.64
CA THR A 41 -7.40 -7.43 5.96
C THR A 41 -6.03 -6.77 5.69
N ALA A 42 -6.00 -5.52 5.24
CA ALA A 42 -4.76 -4.80 4.96
C ALA A 42 -3.91 -4.55 6.21
N LEU A 43 -4.54 -4.29 7.37
CA LEU A 43 -3.84 -4.14 8.65
C LEU A 43 -3.11 -5.43 9.03
N SER A 44 -3.77 -6.58 8.90
CA SER A 44 -3.14 -7.88 9.15
C SER A 44 -1.97 -8.15 8.19
N TYR A 45 -2.11 -7.75 6.92
CA TYR A 45 -1.06 -7.88 5.92
C TYR A 45 0.15 -6.99 6.22
N ALA A 46 -0.06 -5.78 6.75
CA ALA A 46 1.02 -4.89 7.14
C ALA A 46 1.96 -5.51 8.21
N VAL A 47 1.40 -6.29 9.15
CA VAL A 47 2.19 -7.04 10.15
C VAL A 47 3.03 -8.12 9.46
N VAL A 48 2.44 -8.86 8.53
CA VAL A 48 3.15 -9.89 7.75
C VAL A 48 4.28 -9.29 6.91
N VAL A 49 4.02 -8.16 6.24
CA VAL A 49 5.01 -7.42 5.45
C VAL A 49 6.18 -6.94 6.32
N SER A 50 5.88 -6.37 7.49
CA SER A 50 6.90 -5.95 8.46
C SER A 50 7.79 -7.11 8.90
N LEU A 51 7.20 -8.28 9.13
CA LEU A 51 7.95 -9.49 9.48
C LEU A 51 8.85 -9.96 8.31
N ILE A 52 8.32 -9.95 7.09
CA ILE A 52 9.09 -10.31 5.87
C ILE A 52 10.29 -9.37 5.68
N ILE A 53 10.10 -8.06 5.81
CA ILE A 53 11.20 -7.07 5.72
C ILE A 53 12.28 -7.36 6.79
N THR A 54 11.85 -7.67 8.01
CA THR A 54 12.76 -8.01 9.11
C THR A 54 13.59 -9.26 8.79
N VAL A 55 12.96 -10.31 8.25
CA VAL A 55 13.65 -11.55 7.85
C VAL A 55 14.59 -11.31 6.67
N LEU A 56 14.16 -10.56 5.66
CA LEU A 56 15.00 -10.17 4.52
C LEU A 56 16.23 -9.37 4.95
N PHE A 57 16.05 -8.41 5.86
CA PHE A 57 17.16 -7.66 6.45
C PHE A 57 18.15 -8.60 7.12
N ALA A 58 17.68 -9.51 7.99
CA ALA A 58 18.55 -10.50 8.63
C ALA A 58 19.26 -11.40 7.59
N ALA A 59 18.56 -11.88 6.57
CA ALA A 59 19.10 -12.73 5.51
C ALA A 59 20.18 -12.02 4.68
N ALA A 60 19.98 -10.74 4.34
CA ALA A 60 20.95 -9.94 3.59
C ALA A 60 22.29 -9.78 4.30
N PHE A 61 22.31 -9.80 5.64
CA PHE A 61 23.55 -9.76 6.43
C PHE A 61 24.07 -11.14 6.84
N THR A 62 23.30 -12.21 6.61
CA THR A 62 23.67 -13.59 6.96
C THR A 62 23.87 -14.50 5.74
N VAL A 63 24.10 -13.92 4.55
CA VAL A 63 24.30 -14.68 3.31
C VAL A 63 25.48 -15.64 3.43
N PRO A 64 25.28 -16.95 3.15
CA PRO A 64 26.35 -17.93 3.19
C PRO A 64 27.31 -17.68 2.01
N GLY A 65 28.58 -17.48 2.34
CA GLY A 65 29.63 -17.15 1.39
C GLY A 65 30.72 -16.30 2.00
N GLY A 66 30.36 -15.48 2.99
CA GLY A 66 31.28 -14.61 3.72
C GLY A 66 31.96 -13.58 2.82
N ASN A 67 32.69 -12.67 3.47
CA ASN A 67 33.51 -11.70 2.80
C ASN A 67 34.95 -12.22 2.81
N ASN A 68 35.72 -11.94 1.76
CA ASN A 68 37.17 -12.09 1.84
C ASN A 68 37.71 -11.14 2.94
N ILE A 69 38.96 -11.32 3.37
CA ILE A 69 39.66 -10.49 4.37
C ILE A 69 39.62 -8.97 4.06
N GLU A 70 39.29 -8.58 2.83
CA GLU A 70 39.11 -7.20 2.35
C GLU A 70 37.65 -6.71 2.32
N GLY A 71 36.67 -7.52 2.74
CA GLY A 71 35.25 -7.13 2.74
C GLY A 71 34.49 -7.40 1.43
N ILE A 72 35.14 -8.05 0.44
CA ILE A 72 34.56 -8.33 -0.87
C ILE A 72 33.78 -9.66 -0.83
N PRO A 73 32.49 -9.70 -1.20
CA PRO A 73 31.73 -10.94 -1.31
C PRO A 73 32.40 -11.95 -2.26
N ASN A 74 32.66 -13.17 -1.77
CA ASN A 74 33.43 -14.20 -2.48
C ASN A 74 32.86 -14.62 -3.86
N PHE A 75 31.59 -14.35 -4.14
CA PHE A 75 30.91 -14.74 -5.38
C PHE A 75 30.68 -13.60 -6.39
N LEU A 76 31.17 -12.38 -6.12
CA LEU A 76 30.96 -11.19 -6.99
C LEU A 76 31.44 -11.35 -8.44
N HIS A 77 32.40 -12.24 -8.70
CA HIS A 77 32.98 -12.41 -10.04
C HIS A 77 32.18 -13.40 -10.93
N ASN A 78 31.18 -14.09 -10.39
CA ASN A 78 30.37 -15.01 -11.18
C ASN A 78 29.23 -14.24 -11.86
N VAL A 79 29.35 -14.02 -13.18
CA VAL A 79 28.32 -13.40 -14.03
C VAL A 79 26.88 -13.88 -13.73
N PRO A 80 26.59 -15.20 -13.63
CA PRO A 80 25.22 -15.65 -13.31
C PRO A 80 24.76 -15.26 -11.90
N PHE A 81 25.68 -15.20 -10.93
CA PHE A 81 25.37 -14.77 -9.57
C PHE A 81 25.08 -13.26 -9.49
N THR A 82 25.85 -12.46 -10.23
CA THR A 82 25.61 -11.00 -10.31
C THR A 82 24.28 -10.67 -10.99
N VAL A 83 23.93 -11.37 -12.08
CA VAL A 83 22.63 -11.20 -12.74
C VAL A 83 21.48 -11.65 -11.83
N PHE A 84 21.67 -12.75 -11.09
CA PHE A 84 20.69 -13.24 -10.12
C PHE A 84 20.44 -12.21 -9.01
N ILE A 85 21.49 -11.71 -8.35
CA ILE A 85 21.36 -10.72 -7.27
C ILE A 85 20.74 -9.41 -7.77
N THR A 86 21.15 -8.93 -8.94
CA THR A 86 20.61 -7.67 -9.49
C THR A 86 19.15 -7.80 -9.88
N SER A 87 18.74 -8.92 -10.48
CA SER A 87 17.34 -9.20 -10.79
C SER A 87 16.49 -9.37 -9.54
N ASP A 88 16.99 -10.09 -8.53
CA ASP A 88 16.29 -10.29 -7.25
C ASP A 88 16.09 -8.95 -6.52
N ALA A 89 17.14 -8.12 -6.47
CA ALA A 89 17.04 -6.77 -5.91
C ALA A 89 16.01 -5.92 -6.65
N LEU A 90 16.03 -5.88 -7.99
CA LEU A 90 15.06 -5.12 -8.78
C LEU A 90 13.62 -5.61 -8.56
N ALA A 91 13.41 -6.93 -8.50
CA ALA A 91 12.10 -7.52 -8.22
C ALA A 91 11.60 -7.15 -6.82
N LEU A 92 12.47 -7.21 -5.81
CA LEU A 92 12.15 -6.81 -4.43
C LEU A 92 11.81 -5.33 -4.33
N PHE A 93 12.60 -4.46 -4.95
CA PHE A 93 12.30 -3.01 -4.99
C PHE A 93 10.97 -2.74 -5.68
N SER A 94 10.76 -3.28 -6.88
CA SER A 94 9.51 -3.10 -7.63
C SER A 94 8.30 -3.62 -6.86
N SER A 95 8.39 -4.80 -6.25
CA SER A 95 7.33 -5.40 -5.44
C SER A 95 7.01 -4.53 -4.22
N THR A 96 8.05 -4.08 -3.51
CA THR A 96 7.90 -3.21 -2.33
C THR A 96 7.30 -1.86 -2.71
N THR A 97 7.72 -1.23 -3.81
CA THR A 97 7.16 0.03 -4.29
C THR A 97 5.68 -0.13 -4.67
N SER A 98 5.30 -1.19 -5.38
CA SER A 98 3.90 -1.47 -5.72
C SER A 98 3.05 -1.63 -4.46
N LEU A 99 3.58 -2.34 -3.47
CA LEU A 99 2.91 -2.52 -2.18
C LEU A 99 2.77 -1.20 -1.41
N LEU A 100 3.82 -0.39 -1.35
CA LEU A 100 3.77 0.94 -0.72
C LEU A 100 2.78 1.88 -1.41
N MET A 101 2.68 1.84 -2.74
CA MET A 101 1.66 2.58 -3.48
C MET A 101 0.25 2.12 -3.12
N PHE A 102 0.02 0.80 -3.06
CA PHE A 102 -1.27 0.24 -2.67
C PHE A 102 -1.65 0.64 -1.23
N LEU A 103 -0.71 0.52 -0.29
CA LEU A 103 -0.87 0.98 1.10
C LEU A 103 -1.12 2.50 1.15
N GLY A 104 -0.38 3.30 0.40
CA GLY A 104 -0.55 4.76 0.35
C GLY A 104 -1.94 5.17 -0.14
N ILE A 105 -2.49 4.46 -1.13
CA ILE A 105 -3.88 4.68 -1.58
C ILE A 105 -4.86 4.36 -0.44
N LEU A 106 -4.66 3.27 0.31
CA LEU A 106 -5.49 2.91 1.46
C LEU A 106 -5.39 3.93 2.59
N THR A 107 -4.17 4.34 2.98
CA THR A 107 -3.94 5.33 4.03
C THR A 107 -4.50 6.71 3.65
N SER A 108 -4.39 7.12 2.38
CA SER A 108 -4.99 8.37 1.89
C SER A 108 -6.51 8.40 2.04
N ARG A 109 -7.19 7.26 1.83
CA ARG A 109 -8.63 7.12 2.07
C ARG A 109 -8.96 7.22 3.56
N TYR A 110 -8.07 6.73 4.42
CA TYR A 110 -8.21 6.82 5.87
C TYR A 110 -8.07 8.24 6.42
N SER A 111 -7.10 9.02 5.92
CA SER A 111 -6.93 10.42 6.32
C SER A 111 -8.16 11.27 5.97
N LYS A 112 -8.85 10.94 4.87
CA LYS A 112 -10.15 11.55 4.53
C LYS A 112 -11.28 11.17 5.48
N LYS A 113 -11.24 9.97 6.08
CA LYS A 113 -12.27 9.48 7.03
C LYS A 113 -12.11 10.09 8.42
N ILE A 114 -10.87 10.32 8.88
CA ILE A 114 -10.56 10.98 10.16
C ILE A 114 -10.86 12.48 10.11
N PHE A 115 -10.63 13.13 8.97
CA PHE A 115 -10.93 14.57 8.80
C PHE A 115 -12.44 14.89 8.81
N TRP A 116 -13.30 13.90 8.53
CA TRP A 116 -14.76 14.08 8.46
C TRP A 116 -15.50 13.71 9.77
N PHE A 117 -14.79 13.34 10.84
CA PHE A 117 -15.36 13.20 12.19
C PHE A 117 -14.70 14.20 13.17
N PRO A 118 -15.11 15.47 13.11
CA PRO A 118 -15.40 16.28 14.31
C PRO A 118 -16.89 16.53 14.50
#